data_AF-A0A356J2D5-F1
#
_entry.id   AF-A0A356J2D5-F1
#
_cell.length_a   1.000
_cell.length_b   1.000
_cell.length_c   1.000
_cell.angle_alpha   90.00
_cell.angle_beta   90.00
_cell.angle_gamma   90.00
#
_symmetry.space_group_name_H-M   'P 1'
#
loop_
_entity.id
_entity.type
_entity.pdbx_description
1 polymer ?
#
loop_
_entity_poly.entity_id
_entity_poly.type
_entity_poly.pdbx_seq_one_letter_code
_entity_poly.pdbx_strand_id
1 'polypeptide(L)'
;MKTPGAPSDLPYINDAVADRDFKYYIFDWDDNILHMPTTIHMERRRDDGTWEPVEISTSTFALVRTDTANYRPPRDGGWDAAFRNFQDEPEQNHFIEDTIAALERIEHGEKPGPSYNALKKTLREGRLFAIVTARGHAPETIEKAVRVFIKYALSEAERAEMMSNLRGYRKWFDKVEKFGTDAEELDYYLGLCRYAAVTHDAFRDRMAQDPIYGAKLAAAPHAAQPELAKEFAIRDFVEHVFHILQRTNCLRHSIAIGFSDDDKGNVKTISKYIRAELSKRFDGIKFVVYDTSDSTLPKGRKVCVSGQLNLPGF
;
A
#
# COMPACT_ATOMS: atom_id res chain seq x y z
N MET A 1 47.67 -20.89 2.06
CA MET A 1 46.43 -20.89 1.25
C MET A 1 45.33 -21.53 2.07
N LYS A 2 44.43 -20.71 2.63
CA LYS A 2 43.17 -21.22 3.20
C LYS A 2 42.20 -21.39 2.03
N THR A 3 41.72 -22.59 1.82
CA THR A 3 40.55 -22.85 0.98
C THR A 3 39.40 -21.97 1.49
N PRO A 4 38.66 -21.25 0.63
CA PRO A 4 37.40 -20.68 1.04
C PRO A 4 36.47 -21.85 1.37
N GLY A 5 35.98 -21.91 2.60
CA GLY A 5 34.90 -22.84 2.93
C GLY A 5 33.74 -22.58 1.97
N ALA A 6 33.21 -23.65 1.38
CA ALA A 6 31.94 -23.59 0.68
C ALA A 6 30.89 -22.98 1.62
N PRO A 7 29.97 -22.12 1.13
CA PRO A 7 28.81 -21.76 1.92
C PRO A 7 27.90 -23.00 2.04
N SER A 8 28.02 -23.76 3.13
CA SER A 8 26.89 -24.46 3.74
C SER A 8 26.20 -23.40 4.63
N ASP A 9 24.89 -23.25 4.74
CA ASP A 9 23.76 -24.15 4.62
C ASP A 9 22.55 -23.32 4.14
N LEU A 10 21.45 -23.97 3.75
CA LEU A 10 20.19 -23.29 3.46
C LEU A 10 19.87 -22.27 4.59
N PRO A 11 19.62 -20.99 4.28
CA PRO A 11 19.32 -19.98 5.30
C PRO A 11 18.08 -20.38 6.11
N TYR A 12 18.19 -20.23 7.43
CA TYR A 12 17.24 -20.65 8.46
C TYR A 12 15.77 -20.58 8.02
N ILE A 13 15.04 -21.71 8.12
CA ILE A 13 13.61 -21.80 7.81
C ILE A 13 12.83 -21.68 9.11
N ASN A 14 11.91 -20.70 9.19
CA ASN A 14 11.06 -20.57 10.36
C ASN A 14 9.76 -21.37 10.21
N ASP A 15 9.74 -22.60 10.72
CA ASP A 15 8.54 -23.46 10.71
C ASP A 15 7.41 -22.91 11.61
N ALA A 16 7.72 -22.06 12.60
CA ALA A 16 6.72 -21.51 13.52
C ALA A 16 5.73 -20.54 12.86
N VAL A 17 5.93 -20.18 11.59
CA VAL A 17 4.94 -19.43 10.81
C VAL A 17 3.63 -20.21 10.61
N ALA A 18 3.65 -21.54 10.73
CA ALA A 18 2.47 -22.38 10.64
C ALA A 18 1.44 -22.14 11.77
N ASP A 19 1.91 -21.64 12.91
CA ASP A 19 1.07 -21.34 14.08
C ASP A 19 0.64 -19.88 14.15
N ARG A 20 1.01 -19.05 13.16
CA ARG A 20 0.70 -17.62 13.16
C ARG A 20 -0.77 -17.35 12.82
N ASP A 21 -1.22 -16.19 13.28
CA ASP A 21 -2.50 -15.64 12.89
C ASP A 21 -2.48 -15.09 11.45
N PHE A 22 -3.67 -15.05 10.83
CA PHE A 22 -3.84 -14.70 9.43
C PHE A 22 -4.19 -13.22 9.30
N LYS A 23 -3.18 -12.36 9.53
CA LYS A 23 -3.30 -10.89 9.38
C LYS A 23 -2.71 -10.43 8.05
N TYR A 24 -3.44 -9.57 7.36
CA TYR A 24 -3.07 -8.94 6.09
C TYR A 24 -3.36 -7.45 6.15
N TYR A 25 -2.70 -6.68 5.29
CA TYR A 25 -2.74 -5.23 5.38
C TYR A 25 -2.85 -4.55 4.03
N ILE A 26 -3.56 -3.44 4.00
CA ILE A 26 -3.65 -2.52 2.89
C ILE A 26 -3.14 -1.17 3.39
N PHE A 27 -2.16 -0.61 2.70
CA PHE A 27 -1.55 0.66 3.07
C PHE A 27 -1.71 1.68 1.94
N ASP A 28 -2.08 2.92 2.30
CA ASP A 28 -1.69 4.08 1.49
C ASP A 28 -0.19 4.35 1.63
N TRP A 29 0.45 4.89 0.59
CA TRP A 29 1.90 5.14 0.56
C TRP A 29 2.26 6.53 1.07
N ASP A 30 1.67 7.54 0.44
CA ASP A 30 1.99 8.95 0.60
C ASP A 30 1.46 9.45 1.94
N ASP A 31 2.31 10.10 2.74
CA ASP A 31 2.02 10.63 4.08
C ASP A 31 1.56 9.59 5.13
N ASN A 32 1.21 8.38 4.72
CA ASN A 32 0.90 7.24 5.57
C ASN A 32 2.13 6.34 5.84
N ILE A 33 2.90 5.92 4.82
CA ILE A 33 4.15 5.17 5.01
C ILE A 33 5.35 6.12 5.02
N LEU A 34 5.46 6.99 4.01
CA LEU A 34 6.57 7.93 3.84
C LEU A 34 6.05 9.35 3.59
N HIS A 35 6.71 10.34 4.19
CA HIS A 35 6.54 11.74 3.80
C HIS A 35 7.36 11.99 2.53
N MET A 36 6.70 11.88 1.39
CA MET A 36 7.35 11.92 0.08
C MET A 36 7.73 13.37 -0.28
N PRO A 37 8.97 13.63 -0.74
CA PRO A 37 9.36 14.96 -1.23
C PRO A 37 8.74 15.33 -2.58
N THR A 38 7.99 14.42 -3.21
CA THR A 38 7.32 14.64 -4.49
C THR A 38 6.43 15.88 -4.45
N THR A 39 6.65 16.79 -5.39
CA THR A 39 5.90 18.06 -5.49
C THR A 39 4.80 17.99 -6.54
N ILE A 40 3.72 18.72 -6.28
CA ILE A 40 2.62 19.00 -7.21
C ILE A 40 2.87 20.38 -7.81
N HIS A 41 2.80 20.47 -9.14
CA HIS A 41 2.97 21.72 -9.87
C HIS A 41 1.64 22.47 -9.88
N MET A 42 1.62 23.70 -9.37
CA MET A 42 0.43 24.54 -9.31
C MET A 42 0.76 25.93 -9.82
N GLU A 43 -0.27 26.75 -10.04
CA GLU A 43 -0.14 28.19 -10.18
C GLU A 43 -0.79 28.88 -8.98
N ARG A 44 -0.09 29.85 -8.39
CA ARG A 44 -0.60 30.69 -7.29
C ARG A 44 -0.88 32.10 -7.79
N ARG A 45 -2.00 32.67 -7.35
CA ARG A 45 -2.36 34.06 -7.63
C ARG A 45 -1.55 35.02 -6.76
N ARG A 46 -0.94 36.03 -7.37
CA ARG A 46 -0.24 37.14 -6.71
C ARG A 46 -1.22 38.28 -6.37
N ASP A 47 -0.77 39.19 -5.51
CA ASP A 47 -1.54 40.37 -5.09
C ASP A 47 -1.88 41.31 -6.26
N ASP A 48 -1.05 41.32 -7.31
CA ASP A 48 -1.28 42.07 -8.55
C ASP A 48 -2.25 41.36 -9.53
N GLY A 49 -2.78 40.21 -9.14
CA GLY A 49 -3.71 39.40 -9.92
C GLY A 49 -3.07 38.48 -10.95
N THR A 50 -1.74 38.49 -11.09
CA THR A 50 -1.02 37.56 -11.98
C THR A 50 -0.90 36.17 -11.37
N TRP A 51 -0.63 35.17 -12.21
CA TRP A 51 -0.45 33.77 -11.80
C TRP A 51 1.01 33.37 -11.98
N GLU A 52 1.57 32.73 -10.98
CA GLU A 52 2.95 32.24 -11.01
C GLU A 52 3.02 30.72 -10.77
N PRO A 53 3.97 30.01 -11.39
CA PRO A 53 4.24 28.63 -11.05
C PRO A 53 4.75 28.49 -9.61
N VAL A 54 4.25 27.48 -8.91
CA VAL A 54 4.72 27.06 -7.58
C VAL A 54 4.70 25.55 -7.49
N GLU A 55 5.68 24.99 -6.79
CA GLU A 55 5.70 23.57 -6.42
C GLU A 55 5.29 23.44 -4.95
N ILE A 56 4.33 22.56 -4.66
CA ILE A 56 3.82 22.36 -3.31
C ILE A 56 3.81 20.88 -2.93
N SER A 57 3.96 20.58 -1.64
CA SER A 57 3.83 19.20 -1.14
C SER A 57 2.39 18.68 -1.23
N THR A 58 2.20 17.36 -1.16
CA THR A 58 0.89 16.69 -0.99
C THR A 58 0.11 17.25 0.19
N SER A 59 0.78 17.44 1.34
CA SER A 59 0.20 18.03 2.55
C SER A 59 -0.25 19.47 2.36
N THR A 60 0.50 20.29 1.62
CA THR A 60 0.10 21.67 1.28
C THR A 60 -1.08 21.65 0.31
N PHE A 61 -1.04 20.79 -0.71
CA PHE A 61 -2.13 20.62 -1.66
C PHE A 61 -3.44 20.22 -0.98
N ALA A 62 -3.40 19.31 0.01
CA ALA A 62 -4.58 18.91 0.77
C ALA A 62 -5.30 20.09 1.44
N LEU A 63 -4.55 21.14 1.83
CA LEU A 63 -5.08 22.37 2.43
C LEU A 63 -5.63 23.35 1.38
N VAL A 64 -4.98 23.46 0.22
CA VAL A 64 -5.29 24.50 -0.78
C VAL A 64 -6.13 24.02 -1.97
N ARG A 65 -6.35 22.70 -2.13
CA ARG A 65 -7.05 22.11 -3.30
C ARG A 65 -8.46 22.63 -3.54
N THR A 66 -9.11 23.18 -2.52
CA THR A 66 -10.44 23.81 -2.63
C THR A 66 -10.39 25.33 -2.81
N ASP A 67 -9.22 25.96 -2.63
CA ASP A 67 -9.01 27.39 -2.81
C ASP A 67 -8.73 27.71 -4.28
N THR A 68 -9.78 27.59 -5.10
CA THR A 68 -9.71 27.88 -6.54
C THR A 68 -9.56 29.37 -6.87
N ALA A 69 -9.68 30.25 -5.86
CA ALA A 69 -9.46 31.68 -6.02
C ALA A 69 -7.97 32.05 -6.04
N ASN A 70 -7.15 31.32 -5.28
CA ASN A 70 -5.72 31.58 -5.14
C ASN A 70 -4.83 30.50 -5.74
N TYR A 71 -5.35 29.30 -5.99
CA TYR A 71 -4.60 28.19 -6.56
C TYR A 71 -5.33 27.56 -7.75
N ARG A 72 -4.57 27.18 -8.77
CA ARG A 72 -5.10 26.43 -9.93
C ARG A 72 -4.03 25.49 -10.50
N PRO A 73 -4.39 24.44 -11.24
CA PRO A 73 -3.41 23.68 -12.00
C PRO A 73 -2.76 24.57 -13.08
N PRO A 74 -1.57 24.19 -13.60
CA PRO A 74 -0.93 24.87 -14.72
C PRO A 74 -1.91 25.10 -15.87
N ARG A 75 -1.91 26.31 -16.45
CA ARG A 75 -2.80 26.64 -17.57
C ARG A 75 -2.59 25.69 -18.74
N ASP A 76 -1.34 25.37 -19.02
CA ASP A 76 -0.94 24.45 -20.06
C ASP A 76 -0.88 23.03 -19.46
N GLY A 77 -1.71 22.13 -19.97
CA GLY A 77 -1.77 20.72 -19.53
C GLY A 77 -2.62 20.45 -18.27
N GLY A 78 -3.10 21.46 -17.56
CA GLY A 78 -4.09 21.30 -16.49
C GLY A 78 -3.63 20.35 -15.38
N TRP A 79 -4.54 19.50 -14.90
CA TRP A 79 -4.24 18.58 -13.79
C TRP A 79 -3.20 17.51 -14.14
N ASP A 80 -3.11 17.10 -15.40
CA ASP A 80 -2.09 16.14 -15.83
C ASP A 80 -0.69 16.76 -15.68
N ALA A 81 -0.53 18.03 -16.08
CA ALA A 81 0.70 18.78 -15.84
C ALA A 81 0.96 19.04 -14.35
N ALA A 82 -0.09 19.24 -13.55
CA ALA A 82 0.04 19.42 -12.10
C ALA A 82 0.63 18.18 -11.40
N PHE A 83 0.16 17.00 -11.81
CA PHE A 83 0.50 15.71 -11.20
C PHE A 83 1.54 14.90 -11.98
N ARG A 84 2.28 15.51 -12.92
CA ARG A 84 3.30 14.80 -13.72
C ARG A 84 4.32 14.00 -12.89
N ASN A 85 4.74 14.53 -11.74
CA ASN A 85 5.66 13.87 -10.80
C ASN A 85 5.04 12.65 -10.08
N PHE A 86 3.74 12.39 -10.27
CA PHE A 86 3.01 11.27 -9.69
C PHE A 86 2.73 10.15 -10.72
N GLN A 87 3.30 10.25 -11.91
CA GLN A 87 3.16 9.31 -13.03
C GLN A 87 4.52 8.71 -13.42
N ASP A 88 4.50 7.56 -14.11
CA ASP A 88 5.73 7.07 -14.76
C ASP A 88 6.04 7.96 -15.98
N GLU A 89 7.14 8.71 -15.89
CA GLU A 89 7.72 9.42 -17.03
C GLU A 89 8.84 8.58 -17.67
N PRO A 90 8.94 8.54 -19.02
CA PRO A 90 9.97 7.75 -19.71
C PRO A 90 11.41 8.19 -19.41
N GLU A 91 11.59 9.47 -19.05
CA GLU A 91 12.90 10.11 -18.96
C GLU A 91 13.42 10.22 -17.52
N GLN A 92 12.54 10.45 -16.54
CA GLN A 92 12.92 10.45 -15.13
C GLN A 92 11.74 10.08 -14.22
N ASN A 93 11.83 8.90 -13.60
CA ASN A 93 10.87 8.44 -12.61
C ASN A 93 11.33 8.85 -11.21
N HIS A 94 10.82 9.99 -10.73
CA HIS A 94 11.20 10.54 -9.43
C HIS A 94 10.72 9.70 -8.25
N PHE A 95 9.78 8.77 -8.42
CA PHE A 95 9.21 8.05 -7.30
C PHE A 95 10.23 7.19 -6.54
N ILE A 96 11.15 6.55 -7.25
CA ILE A 96 12.21 5.76 -6.64
C ILE A 96 13.24 6.66 -5.95
N GLU A 97 13.63 7.76 -6.59
CA GLU A 97 14.56 8.76 -6.04
C GLU A 97 13.98 9.39 -4.77
N ASP A 98 12.73 9.82 -4.81
CA ASP A 98 11.99 10.39 -3.69
C ASP A 98 11.80 9.38 -2.55
N THR A 99 11.59 8.11 -2.88
CA THR A 99 11.51 7.03 -1.88
C THR A 99 12.84 6.88 -1.15
N ILE A 100 13.97 6.89 -1.87
CA ILE A 100 15.31 6.85 -1.26
C ILE A 100 15.52 8.09 -0.39
N ALA A 101 15.25 9.28 -0.92
CA ALA A 101 15.42 10.53 -0.18
C ALA A 101 14.58 10.57 1.12
N ALA A 102 13.33 10.11 1.08
CA ALA A 102 12.49 10.02 2.28
C ALA A 102 13.07 9.05 3.32
N LEU A 103 13.59 7.90 2.88
CA LEU A 103 14.20 6.91 3.77
C LEU A 103 15.52 7.40 4.37
N GLU A 104 16.36 8.09 3.59
CA GLU A 104 17.58 8.72 4.09
C GLU A 104 17.27 9.79 5.13
N ARG A 105 16.24 10.62 4.93
CA ARG A 105 15.82 11.60 5.96
C ARG A 105 15.40 10.92 7.26
N ILE A 106 14.66 9.81 7.18
CA ILE A 106 14.26 9.02 8.35
C ILE A 106 15.49 8.46 9.07
N GLU A 107 16.48 7.94 8.33
CA GLU A 107 17.75 7.48 8.90
C GLU A 107 18.50 8.61 9.62
N HIS A 108 18.38 9.85 9.13
CA HIS A 108 18.95 11.07 9.75
C HIS A 108 18.04 11.73 10.80
N GLY A 109 16.98 11.05 11.25
CA GLY A 109 16.16 11.45 12.39
C GLY A 109 14.84 12.15 12.05
N GLU A 110 14.46 12.23 10.78
CA GLU A 110 13.11 12.67 10.41
C GLU A 110 12.06 11.64 10.88
N LYS A 111 10.90 12.12 11.34
CA LYS A 111 9.82 11.25 11.77
C LYS A 111 9.21 10.58 10.53
N PRO A 112 9.07 9.25 10.49
CA PRO A 112 8.44 8.57 9.37
C PRO A 112 6.92 8.72 9.42
N GLY A 113 6.25 8.30 8.33
CA GLY A 113 4.80 8.19 8.29
C GLY A 113 4.27 7.21 9.35
N PRO A 114 3.00 7.39 9.79
CA PRO A 114 2.40 6.63 10.89
C PRO A 114 2.36 5.11 10.66
N SER A 115 2.31 4.65 9.41
CA SER A 115 2.29 3.23 9.04
C SER A 115 3.66 2.65 8.71
N TYR A 116 4.73 3.43 8.75
CA TYR A 116 6.10 2.97 8.44
C TYR A 116 6.50 1.71 9.21
N ASN A 117 6.35 1.75 10.54
CA ASN A 117 6.69 0.62 11.40
C ASN A 117 5.73 -0.57 11.23
N ALA A 118 4.47 -0.30 10.85
CA ALA A 118 3.51 -1.36 10.53
C ALA A 118 3.89 -2.09 9.24
N LEU A 119 4.36 -1.37 8.21
CA LEU A 119 4.90 -1.97 7.00
C LEU A 119 6.19 -2.76 7.29
N LYS A 120 7.14 -2.19 8.06
CA LYS A 120 8.34 -2.93 8.51
C LYS A 120 7.99 -4.26 9.15
N LYS A 121 7.03 -4.25 10.08
CA LYS A 121 6.56 -5.46 10.76
C LYS A 121 5.89 -6.45 9.79
N THR A 122 5.01 -5.96 8.91
CA THR A 122 4.34 -6.76 7.86
C THR A 122 5.34 -7.51 6.99
N LEU A 123 6.37 -6.80 6.52
CA LEU A 123 7.45 -7.36 5.70
C LEU A 123 8.26 -8.39 6.47
N ARG A 124 8.73 -8.05 7.68
CA ARG A 124 9.45 -8.99 8.56
C ARG A 124 8.68 -10.26 8.82
N GLU A 125 7.38 -10.17 9.04
CA GLU A 125 6.52 -11.32 9.32
C GLU A 125 6.12 -12.09 8.04
N GLY A 126 6.51 -11.62 6.85
CA GLY A 126 6.20 -12.23 5.55
C GLY A 126 4.71 -12.23 5.20
N ARG A 127 3.95 -11.24 5.67
CA ARG A 127 2.49 -11.18 5.51
C ARG A 127 2.11 -10.52 4.20
N LEU A 128 1.16 -11.11 3.47
CA LEU A 128 0.63 -10.48 2.26
C LEU A 128 0.06 -9.09 2.58
N PHE A 129 0.31 -8.16 1.66
CA PHE A 129 -0.19 -6.80 1.75
C PHE A 129 -0.55 -6.24 0.38
N ALA A 130 -1.27 -5.13 0.40
CA ALA A 130 -1.46 -4.26 -0.75
C ALA A 130 -0.95 -2.85 -0.47
N ILE A 131 -0.40 -2.21 -1.50
CA ILE A 131 -0.25 -0.76 -1.56
C ILE A 131 -1.39 -0.22 -2.43
N VAL A 132 -2.18 0.70 -1.89
CA VAL A 132 -3.26 1.40 -2.60
C VAL A 132 -2.99 2.88 -2.51
N THR A 133 -2.55 3.51 -3.60
CA THR A 133 -2.09 4.92 -3.62
C THR A 133 -2.80 5.70 -4.72
N ALA A 134 -2.96 7.01 -4.51
CA ALA A 134 -3.43 7.97 -5.50
C ALA A 134 -2.43 8.25 -6.64
N ARG A 135 -1.19 7.74 -6.54
CA ARG A 135 -0.21 7.77 -7.62
C ARG A 135 -0.68 7.01 -8.86
N GLY A 136 -0.09 7.34 -10.01
CA GLY A 136 -0.35 6.71 -11.31
C GLY A 136 0.86 5.98 -11.91
N HIS A 137 1.90 5.74 -11.11
CA HIS A 137 3.00 4.85 -11.46
C HIS A 137 2.50 3.42 -11.69
N ALA A 138 3.15 2.70 -12.59
CA ALA A 138 2.84 1.30 -12.86
C ALA A 138 3.04 0.44 -11.60
N PRO A 139 2.29 -0.67 -11.46
CA PRO A 139 2.45 -1.62 -10.35
C PRO A 139 3.90 -2.05 -10.13
N GLU A 140 4.67 -2.26 -11.20
CA GLU A 140 6.08 -2.66 -11.17
C GLU A 140 6.98 -1.56 -10.57
N THR A 141 6.66 -0.29 -10.81
CA THR A 141 7.37 0.84 -10.18
C THR A 141 7.09 0.89 -8.68
N ILE A 142 5.84 0.64 -8.27
CA ILE A 142 5.48 0.58 -6.84
C ILE A 142 6.16 -0.60 -6.15
N GLU A 143 6.19 -1.77 -6.78
CA GLU A 143 6.94 -2.92 -6.26
C GLU A 143 8.43 -2.58 -6.07
N LYS A 144 9.07 -1.90 -7.04
CA LYS A 144 10.46 -1.43 -6.91
C LYS A 144 10.63 -0.51 -5.72
N ALA A 145 9.69 0.40 -5.46
CA ALA A 145 9.73 1.25 -4.26
C ALA A 145 9.63 0.42 -2.96
N VAL A 146 8.84 -0.65 -2.93
CA VAL A 146 8.84 -1.60 -1.80
C VAL A 146 10.19 -2.29 -1.64
N ARG A 147 10.85 -2.68 -2.72
CA ARG A 147 12.20 -3.29 -2.65
C ARG A 147 13.22 -2.30 -2.09
N VAL A 148 13.15 -1.04 -2.47
CA VAL A 148 13.94 0.04 -1.87
C VAL A 148 13.61 0.18 -0.38
N PHE A 149 12.33 0.17 -0.01
CA PHE A 149 11.92 0.19 1.40
C PHE A 149 12.54 -0.99 2.18
N ILE A 150 12.46 -2.22 1.67
CA ILE A 150 13.08 -3.40 2.31
C ILE A 150 14.59 -3.21 2.50
N LYS A 151 15.27 -2.66 1.49
CA LYS A 151 16.72 -2.45 1.53
C LYS A 151 17.14 -1.42 2.58
N TYR A 152 16.46 -0.28 2.64
CA TYR A 152 16.87 0.86 3.47
C TYR A 152 16.19 0.90 4.84
N ALA A 153 14.93 0.44 4.95
CA ALA A 153 14.16 0.52 6.19
C ALA A 153 14.38 -0.67 7.13
N LEU A 154 14.61 -1.88 6.60
CA LEU A 154 14.88 -3.06 7.42
C LEU A 154 16.37 -3.16 7.73
N SER A 155 16.73 -3.52 8.97
CA SER A 155 18.10 -3.92 9.29
C SER A 155 18.47 -5.26 8.66
N GLU A 156 19.75 -5.62 8.68
CA GLU A 156 20.20 -6.93 8.21
C GLU A 156 19.51 -8.09 8.94
N ALA A 157 19.36 -7.98 10.26
CA ALA A 157 18.65 -8.98 11.07
C ALA A 157 17.15 -9.04 10.72
N GLU A 158 16.52 -7.90 10.45
CA GLU A 158 15.12 -7.83 10.04
C GLU A 158 14.90 -8.44 8.64
N ARG A 159 15.84 -8.25 7.71
CA ARG A 159 15.81 -8.92 6.40
C ARG A 159 16.03 -10.41 6.51
N ALA A 160 16.97 -10.86 7.35
CA ALA A 160 17.18 -12.29 7.60
C ALA A 160 15.93 -12.95 8.22
N GLU A 161 15.27 -12.29 9.17
CA GLU A 161 13.99 -12.73 9.72
C GLU A 161 12.90 -12.82 8.65
N MET A 162 12.78 -11.79 7.80
CA MET A 162 11.85 -11.78 6.67
C MET A 162 12.07 -13.01 5.79
N MET A 163 13.29 -13.22 5.31
CA MET A 163 13.59 -14.32 4.40
C MET A 163 13.37 -15.70 5.03
N SER A 164 13.64 -15.83 6.33
CA SER A 164 13.34 -17.04 7.09
C SER A 164 11.84 -17.35 7.16
N ASN A 165 11.03 -16.32 7.40
CA ASN A 165 9.57 -16.44 7.43
C ASN A 165 8.99 -16.77 6.05
N LEU A 166 9.50 -16.14 4.98
CA LEU A 166 9.07 -16.43 3.60
C LEU A 166 9.29 -17.90 3.26
N ARG A 167 10.48 -18.45 3.55
CA ARG A 167 10.76 -19.87 3.36
C ARG A 167 9.87 -20.77 4.22
N GLY A 168 9.58 -20.37 5.45
CA GLY A 168 8.61 -21.05 6.31
C GLY A 168 7.23 -21.17 5.65
N TYR A 169 6.70 -20.07 5.09
CA TYR A 169 5.41 -20.10 4.40
C TYR A 169 5.46 -20.93 3.12
N ARG A 170 6.54 -20.86 2.34
CA ARG A 170 6.76 -21.67 1.14
C ARG A 170 6.78 -23.17 1.47
N LYS A 171 7.46 -23.55 2.54
CA LYS A 171 7.43 -24.93 3.05
C LYS A 171 6.04 -25.36 3.50
N TRP A 172 5.37 -24.49 4.26
CA TRP A 172 4.08 -24.82 4.84
C TRP A 172 2.94 -24.87 3.82
N PHE A 173 2.77 -23.83 3.01
CA PHE A 173 1.68 -23.70 2.02
C PHE A 173 2.01 -24.41 0.72
N ASP A 174 3.19 -24.14 0.14
CA ASP A 174 3.54 -24.63 -1.20
C ASP A 174 4.20 -26.02 -1.17
N LYS A 175 4.48 -26.55 0.03
CA LYS A 175 5.12 -27.86 0.24
C LYS A 175 6.49 -27.97 -0.43
N VAL A 176 7.20 -26.84 -0.54
CA VAL A 176 8.53 -26.75 -1.12
C VAL A 176 9.58 -27.09 -0.08
N GLU A 177 10.47 -28.04 -0.40
CA GLU A 177 11.59 -28.46 0.46
C GLU A 177 12.95 -27.93 -0.03
N LYS A 178 13.01 -27.37 -1.25
CA LYS A 178 14.20 -26.78 -1.85
C LYS A 178 13.93 -25.35 -2.27
N PHE A 179 14.68 -24.42 -1.69
CA PHE A 179 14.48 -22.98 -1.88
C PHE A 179 15.47 -22.42 -2.89
N GLY A 180 15.05 -21.35 -3.56
CA GLY A 180 15.93 -20.52 -4.36
C GLY A 180 16.78 -19.58 -3.50
N THR A 181 17.47 -18.69 -4.21
CA THR A 181 18.16 -17.53 -3.65
C THR A 181 17.18 -16.60 -2.92
N ASP A 182 17.70 -15.72 -2.06
CA ASP A 182 16.86 -14.70 -1.40
C ASP A 182 16.11 -13.82 -2.41
N ALA A 183 16.73 -13.55 -3.57
CA ALA A 183 16.09 -12.78 -4.64
C ALA A 183 14.87 -13.52 -5.21
N GLU A 184 14.99 -14.82 -5.51
CA GLU A 184 13.88 -15.62 -6.06
C GLU A 184 12.73 -15.79 -5.05
N GLU A 185 13.04 -16.00 -3.77
CA GLU A 185 12.00 -16.12 -2.73
C GLU A 185 11.32 -14.76 -2.46
N LEU A 186 12.07 -13.66 -2.56
CA LEU A 186 11.51 -12.30 -2.47
C LEU A 186 10.61 -11.99 -3.67
N ASP A 187 11.04 -12.35 -4.89
CA ASP A 187 10.27 -12.16 -6.12
C ASP A 187 8.94 -12.90 -6.06
N TYR A 188 8.97 -14.17 -5.60
CA TYR A 188 7.75 -14.93 -5.38
C TYR A 188 6.80 -14.24 -4.38
N TYR A 189 7.33 -13.81 -3.23
CA TYR A 189 6.54 -13.16 -2.19
C TYR A 189 5.92 -11.82 -2.65
N LEU A 190 6.71 -10.95 -3.30
CA LEU A 190 6.21 -9.67 -3.79
C LEU A 190 5.20 -9.86 -4.94
N GLY A 191 5.37 -10.90 -5.77
CA GLY A 191 4.38 -11.30 -6.78
C GLY A 191 3.03 -11.76 -6.19
N LEU A 192 3.01 -12.20 -4.93
CA LEU A 192 1.77 -12.49 -4.21
C LEU A 192 1.12 -11.24 -3.59
N CYS A 193 1.84 -10.13 -3.49
CA CYS A 193 1.30 -8.87 -2.98
C CYS A 193 0.53 -8.12 -4.10
N ARG A 194 -0.12 -7.01 -3.75
CA ARG A 194 -0.87 -6.18 -4.71
C ARG A 194 -0.42 -4.72 -4.68
N TYR A 195 -0.35 -4.12 -5.85
CA TYR A 195 0.07 -2.73 -6.04
C TYR A 195 -0.96 -2.02 -6.91
N ALA A 196 -1.74 -1.14 -6.30
CA ALA A 196 -2.86 -0.46 -6.91
C ALA A 196 -2.61 1.05 -6.93
N ALA A 197 -2.11 1.52 -8.07
CA ALA A 197 -2.04 2.94 -8.43
C ALA A 197 -3.38 3.36 -9.02
N VAL A 198 -4.24 4.01 -8.23
CA VAL A 198 -5.65 4.17 -8.62
C VAL A 198 -5.86 5.20 -9.74
N THR A 199 -4.84 5.99 -10.07
CA THR A 199 -4.86 6.93 -11.20
C THR A 199 -4.13 6.40 -12.44
N HIS A 200 -3.49 5.22 -12.35
CA HIS A 200 -2.83 4.60 -13.50
C HIS A 200 -3.83 4.04 -14.51
N ASP A 201 -3.58 4.22 -15.81
CA ASP A 201 -4.53 3.88 -16.87
C ASP A 201 -4.91 2.39 -16.87
N ALA A 202 -3.94 1.48 -16.76
CA ALA A 202 -4.24 0.05 -16.71
C ALA A 202 -5.09 -0.35 -15.49
N PHE A 203 -4.99 0.38 -14.38
CA PHE A 203 -5.87 0.18 -13.23
C PHE A 203 -7.30 0.65 -13.53
N ARG A 204 -7.44 1.84 -14.13
CA ARG A 204 -8.73 2.42 -14.51
C ARG A 204 -9.45 1.56 -15.54
N ASP A 205 -8.72 1.01 -16.51
CA ASP A 205 -9.26 0.11 -17.52
C ASP A 205 -9.80 -1.18 -16.91
N ARG A 206 -9.05 -1.81 -16.00
CA ARG A 206 -9.55 -2.99 -15.27
C ARG A 206 -10.80 -2.67 -14.46
N MET A 207 -10.82 -1.53 -13.78
CA MET A 207 -11.98 -1.09 -12.99
C MET A 207 -13.21 -0.87 -13.88
N ALA A 208 -13.02 -0.26 -15.06
CA ALA A 208 -14.09 -0.01 -16.02
C ALA A 208 -14.65 -1.31 -16.64
N GLN A 209 -13.81 -2.33 -16.80
CA GLN A 209 -14.21 -3.65 -17.30
C GLN A 209 -14.85 -4.54 -16.23
N ASP A 210 -14.75 -4.18 -14.94
CA ASP A 210 -15.39 -4.92 -13.86
C ASP A 210 -16.92 -4.79 -13.93
N PRO A 211 -17.69 -5.88 -13.83
CA PRO A 211 -19.15 -5.82 -13.96
C PRO A 211 -19.84 -4.98 -12.89
N ILE A 212 -19.24 -4.84 -11.70
CA ILE A 212 -19.80 -4.04 -10.60
C ILE A 212 -19.27 -2.60 -10.68
N TYR A 213 -17.95 -2.44 -10.78
CA TYR A 213 -17.34 -1.11 -10.74
C TYR A 213 -17.44 -0.36 -12.05
N GLY A 214 -17.52 -1.02 -13.20
CA GLY A 214 -17.83 -0.37 -14.47
C GLY A 214 -19.20 0.31 -14.45
N ALA A 215 -20.21 -0.35 -13.89
CA ALA A 215 -21.54 0.23 -13.70
C ALA A 215 -21.54 1.38 -12.67
N LYS A 216 -20.84 1.21 -11.52
CA LYS A 216 -20.68 2.27 -10.52
C LYS A 216 -19.96 3.49 -11.11
N LEU A 217 -18.90 3.27 -11.89
CA LEU A 217 -18.10 4.32 -12.52
C LEU A 217 -18.93 5.12 -13.54
N ALA A 218 -19.72 4.43 -14.37
CA ALA A 218 -20.60 5.07 -15.36
C ALA A 218 -21.68 5.96 -14.72
N ALA A 219 -22.13 5.64 -13.51
CA ALA A 219 -23.13 6.40 -12.78
C ALA A 219 -22.56 7.47 -11.84
N ALA A 220 -21.25 7.44 -11.55
CA ALA A 220 -20.63 8.27 -10.54
C ALA A 220 -20.18 9.64 -11.08
N PRO A 221 -20.38 10.73 -10.31
CA PRO A 221 -19.77 12.00 -10.63
C PRO A 221 -18.24 11.89 -10.57
N HIS A 222 -17.52 12.68 -11.36
CA HIS A 222 -16.05 12.66 -11.40
C HIS A 222 -15.41 12.78 -10.01
N ALA A 223 -15.98 13.59 -9.12
CA ALA A 223 -15.48 13.77 -7.75
C ALA A 223 -15.53 12.51 -6.88
N ALA A 224 -16.38 11.53 -7.19
CA ALA A 224 -16.51 10.27 -6.45
C ALA A 224 -15.66 9.12 -7.04
N GLN A 225 -15.06 9.31 -8.22
CA GLN A 225 -14.28 8.27 -8.89
C GLN A 225 -13.03 7.83 -8.10
N PRO A 226 -12.27 8.73 -7.44
CA PRO A 226 -11.11 8.31 -6.63
C PRO A 226 -11.51 7.39 -5.47
N GLU A 227 -12.63 7.67 -4.80
CA GLU A 227 -13.14 6.84 -3.71
C GLU A 227 -13.54 5.44 -4.23
N LEU A 228 -14.26 5.38 -5.35
CA LEU A 228 -14.63 4.12 -6.00
C LEU A 228 -13.41 3.30 -6.43
N ALA A 229 -12.36 3.96 -6.90
CA ALA A 229 -11.13 3.31 -7.31
C ALA A 229 -10.41 2.68 -6.11
N LYS A 230 -10.38 3.34 -4.95
CA LYS A 230 -9.89 2.74 -3.69
C LYS A 230 -10.77 1.58 -3.23
N GLU A 231 -12.10 1.68 -3.30
CA GLU A 231 -12.99 0.55 -2.99
C GLU A 231 -12.72 -0.66 -3.87
N PHE A 232 -12.55 -0.47 -5.19
CA PHE A 232 -12.21 -1.53 -6.13
C PHE A 232 -10.87 -2.19 -5.79
N ALA A 233 -9.82 -1.40 -5.51
CA ALA A 233 -8.51 -1.92 -5.11
C ALA A 233 -8.59 -2.76 -3.83
N ILE A 234 -9.34 -2.30 -2.84
CA ILE A 234 -9.53 -3.02 -1.58
C ILE A 234 -10.28 -4.33 -1.81
N ARG A 235 -11.36 -4.31 -2.60
CA ARG A 235 -12.10 -5.52 -2.95
C ARG A 235 -11.21 -6.54 -3.67
N ASP A 236 -10.44 -6.09 -4.66
CA ASP A 236 -9.51 -6.90 -5.44
C ASP A 236 -8.49 -7.61 -4.52
N PHE A 237 -7.89 -6.90 -3.57
CA PHE A 237 -6.98 -7.51 -2.61
C PHE A 237 -7.67 -8.49 -1.65
N VAL A 238 -8.86 -8.16 -1.15
CA VAL A 238 -9.61 -9.05 -0.25
C VAL A 238 -10.01 -10.34 -0.98
N GLU A 239 -10.46 -10.25 -2.23
CA GLU A 239 -10.74 -11.41 -3.09
C GLU A 239 -9.48 -12.24 -3.33
N HIS A 240 -8.36 -11.59 -3.62
CA HIS A 240 -7.07 -12.25 -3.82
C HIS A 240 -6.64 -13.06 -2.59
N VAL A 241 -6.66 -12.43 -1.40
CA VAL A 241 -6.37 -13.12 -0.12
C VAL A 241 -7.35 -14.26 0.11
N PHE A 242 -8.66 -14.04 -0.09
CA PHE A 242 -9.66 -15.07 0.07
C PHE A 242 -9.39 -16.29 -0.82
N HIS A 243 -9.07 -16.09 -2.10
CA HIS A 243 -8.76 -17.17 -3.03
C HIS A 243 -7.47 -17.93 -2.66
N ILE A 244 -6.43 -17.23 -2.18
CA ILE A 244 -5.22 -17.88 -1.66
C ILE A 244 -5.59 -18.79 -0.48
N LEU A 245 -6.32 -18.26 0.50
CA LEU A 245 -6.71 -19.01 1.71
C LEU A 245 -7.65 -20.16 1.42
N GLN A 246 -8.52 -20.02 0.42
CA GLN A 246 -9.37 -21.10 -0.03
C GLN A 246 -8.54 -22.25 -0.63
N ARG A 247 -7.57 -21.93 -1.49
CA ARG A 247 -6.68 -22.91 -2.14
C ARG A 247 -5.77 -23.62 -1.14
N THR A 248 -5.36 -22.94 -0.07
CA THR A 248 -4.51 -23.51 0.99
C THR A 248 -5.31 -24.13 2.15
N ASN A 249 -6.64 -24.20 2.06
CA ASN A 249 -7.54 -24.71 3.11
C ASN A 249 -7.38 -24.00 4.48
N CYS A 250 -7.15 -22.69 4.43
CA CYS A 250 -6.90 -21.86 5.61
C CYS A 250 -8.07 -20.93 5.98
N LEU A 251 -9.19 -21.00 5.28
CA LEU A 251 -10.40 -20.22 5.61
C LEU A 251 -10.97 -20.51 7.00
N ARG A 252 -10.61 -21.65 7.61
CA ARG A 252 -10.98 -22.01 8.99
C ARG A 252 -10.25 -21.24 10.07
N HIS A 253 -9.16 -20.54 9.73
CA HIS A 253 -8.39 -19.76 10.70
C HIS A 253 -9.03 -18.38 10.92
N SER A 254 -8.73 -17.75 12.06
CA SER A 254 -9.12 -16.37 12.31
C SER A 254 -8.36 -15.43 11.36
N ILE A 255 -9.07 -14.85 10.40
CA ILE A 255 -8.52 -13.94 9.38
C ILE A 255 -8.83 -12.49 9.76
N ALA A 256 -7.84 -11.61 9.64
CA ALA A 256 -8.02 -10.18 9.80
C ALA A 256 -7.34 -9.39 8.68
N ILE A 257 -8.06 -8.43 8.11
CA ILE A 257 -7.53 -7.52 7.09
C ILE A 257 -7.60 -6.09 7.62
N GLY A 258 -6.44 -5.43 7.69
CA GLY A 258 -6.28 -4.05 8.10
C GLY A 258 -6.20 -3.10 6.91
N PHE A 259 -6.82 -1.93 7.00
CA PHE A 259 -6.64 -0.83 6.06
C PHE A 259 -6.11 0.40 6.82
N SER A 260 -5.07 1.06 6.31
CA SER A 260 -4.50 2.26 6.93
C SER A 260 -4.33 3.37 5.91
N ASP A 261 -4.80 4.57 6.27
CA ASP A 261 -4.83 5.76 5.43
C ASP A 261 -4.82 7.00 6.34
N ASP A 262 -4.05 8.02 5.96
CA ASP A 262 -3.91 9.29 6.68
C ASP A 262 -4.97 10.33 6.28
N ASP A 263 -5.77 10.08 5.25
CA ASP A 263 -6.90 10.94 4.87
C ASP A 263 -8.20 10.48 5.57
N LYS A 264 -8.78 11.39 6.36
CA LYS A 264 -10.03 11.14 7.11
C LYS A 264 -11.24 10.82 6.22
N GLY A 265 -11.27 11.38 5.01
CA GLY A 265 -12.30 11.10 4.01
C GLY A 265 -12.23 9.65 3.56
N ASN A 266 -11.04 9.19 3.16
CA ASN A 266 -10.78 7.79 2.79
C ASN A 266 -11.14 6.84 3.94
N VAL A 267 -10.66 7.11 5.16
CA VAL A 267 -10.98 6.32 6.36
C VAL A 267 -12.50 6.17 6.55
N LYS A 268 -13.25 7.27 6.42
CA LYS A 268 -14.70 7.29 6.59
C LYS A 268 -15.40 6.50 5.47
N THR A 269 -15.04 6.75 4.23
CA THR A 269 -15.63 6.12 3.05
C THR A 269 -15.36 4.62 3.05
N ILE A 270 -14.11 4.20 3.27
CA ILE A 270 -13.74 2.78 3.35
C ILE A 270 -14.39 2.09 4.56
N SER A 271 -14.47 2.76 5.71
CA SER A 271 -15.20 2.21 6.86
C SER A 271 -16.68 1.98 6.56
N LYS A 272 -17.31 2.82 5.75
CA LYS A 272 -18.70 2.64 5.32
C LYS A 272 -18.81 1.48 4.32
N TYR A 273 -17.91 1.45 3.34
CA TYR A 273 -17.82 0.39 2.33
C TYR A 273 -17.66 -1.00 2.95
N ILE A 274 -16.73 -1.16 3.89
CA ILE A 274 -16.50 -2.43 4.60
C ILE A 274 -17.77 -2.92 5.31
N ARG A 275 -18.50 -2.03 6.03
CA ARG A 275 -19.75 -2.41 6.71
C ARG A 275 -20.87 -2.75 5.72
N ALA A 276 -20.96 -1.99 4.63
CA ALA A 276 -22.06 -2.12 3.69
C ALA A 276 -21.90 -3.33 2.77
N GLU A 277 -20.67 -3.65 2.37
CA GLU A 277 -20.35 -4.62 1.31
C GLU A 277 -19.41 -5.73 1.80
N LEU A 278 -18.14 -5.43 2.11
CA LEU A 278 -17.12 -6.47 2.32
C LEU A 278 -17.44 -7.42 3.47
N SER A 279 -17.88 -6.90 4.61
CA SER A 279 -18.21 -7.71 5.78
C SER A 279 -19.40 -8.65 5.55
N LYS A 280 -20.30 -8.32 4.62
CA LYS A 280 -21.40 -9.20 4.24
C LYS A 280 -20.97 -10.26 3.23
N ARG A 281 -20.07 -9.88 2.32
CA ARG A 281 -19.58 -10.77 1.26
C ARG A 281 -18.54 -11.77 1.75
N PHE A 282 -17.69 -11.36 2.69
CA PHE A 282 -16.61 -12.16 3.25
C PHE A 282 -16.85 -12.38 4.74
N ASP A 283 -17.93 -13.12 5.03
CA ASP A 283 -18.24 -13.50 6.40
C ASP A 283 -17.09 -14.31 7.01
N GLY A 284 -16.85 -14.12 8.31
CA GLY A 284 -15.71 -14.68 9.03
C GLY A 284 -14.39 -13.90 8.91
N ILE A 285 -14.26 -12.93 8.00
CA ILE A 285 -13.10 -12.03 7.97
C ILE A 285 -13.31 -10.81 8.87
N LYS A 286 -12.37 -10.58 9.79
CA LYS A 286 -12.34 -9.37 10.62
C LYS A 286 -11.73 -8.19 9.85
N PHE A 287 -12.46 -7.10 9.71
CA PHE A 287 -11.94 -5.88 9.08
C PHE A 287 -11.62 -4.80 10.10
N VAL A 288 -10.42 -4.23 9.99
CA VAL A 288 -9.93 -3.16 10.85
C VAL A 288 -9.51 -1.97 9.99
N VAL A 289 -9.96 -0.77 10.35
CA VAL A 289 -9.49 0.47 9.74
C VAL A 289 -8.63 1.22 10.75
N TYR A 290 -7.48 1.70 10.33
CA TYR A 290 -6.57 2.53 11.09
C TYR A 290 -6.63 3.94 10.51
N ASP A 291 -7.17 4.86 11.29
CA ASP A 291 -7.15 6.29 10.98
C ASP A 291 -5.82 6.86 11.43
N THR A 292 -4.94 7.15 10.48
CA THR A 292 -3.59 7.65 10.76
C THR A 292 -3.44 9.15 10.52
N SER A 293 -4.56 9.86 10.36
CA SER A 293 -4.59 11.31 10.12
C SER A 293 -4.13 12.18 11.29
N ASP A 294 -4.15 11.62 12.51
CA ASP A 294 -3.71 12.31 13.72
C ASP A 294 -2.25 12.00 14.03
N SER A 295 -1.35 12.92 13.67
CA SER A 295 0.09 12.79 13.85
C SER A 295 0.53 12.76 15.32
N THR A 296 -0.36 13.11 16.26
CA THR A 296 -0.13 13.00 17.72
C THR A 296 -0.32 11.57 18.23
N LEU A 297 -0.98 10.70 17.47
CA LEU A 297 -1.21 9.30 17.81
C LEU A 297 -0.19 8.41 17.06
N PRO A 298 0.84 7.85 17.73
CA PRO A 298 1.93 7.14 17.05
C PRO A 298 1.51 5.87 16.29
N LYS A 299 0.29 5.36 16.53
CA LYS A 299 -0.28 4.16 15.91
C LYS A 299 -1.60 4.45 15.19
N GLY A 300 -1.96 5.73 15.04
CA GLY A 300 -3.28 6.16 14.62
C GLY A 300 -4.39 5.73 15.59
N ARG A 301 -5.63 6.06 15.22
CA ARG A 301 -6.85 5.60 15.89
C ARG A 301 -7.36 4.34 15.20
N LYS A 302 -7.33 3.22 15.92
CA LYS A 302 -7.90 1.96 15.46
C LYS A 302 -9.43 1.97 15.56
N VAL A 303 -10.11 1.73 14.44
CA VAL A 303 -11.55 1.54 14.34
C VAL A 303 -11.81 0.11 13.86
N CYS A 304 -12.35 -0.73 14.76
CA CYS A 304 -12.82 -2.05 14.33
C CYS A 304 -14.16 -1.86 13.60
N VAL A 305 -14.21 -2.21 12.32
CA VAL A 305 -15.36 -1.91 11.46
C VAL A 305 -16.33 -3.08 11.40
N SER A 306 -15.79 -4.30 11.38
CA SER A 306 -16.51 -5.54 11.67
C SER A 306 -15.63 -6.43 12.55
N GLY A 307 -16.26 -7.18 13.46
CA GLY A 307 -15.62 -8.26 14.21
C GLY A 307 -16.37 -9.55 13.95
N GLN A 308 -15.69 -10.70 14.04
CA GLN A 308 -16.38 -11.98 14.20
C GLN A 308 -17.30 -11.87 15.42
N LEU A 309 -18.59 -11.66 15.19
CA LEU A 309 -19.64 -11.90 16.16
C LEU A 309 -20.08 -13.34 15.95
N ASN A 310 -19.51 -14.23 16.76
CA ASN A 310 -19.95 -15.61 17.02
C ASN A 310 -20.07 -16.53 15.79
N LEU A 311 -19.27 -17.59 15.77
CA LEU A 311 -19.83 -18.89 15.40
C LEU A 311 -20.41 -19.52 16.67
N PRO A 312 -21.74 -19.64 16.82
CA PRO A 312 -22.29 -20.74 17.59
C PRO A 312 -21.85 -22.03 16.89
N GLY A 313 -21.42 -23.00 17.69
CA GLY A 313 -20.53 -24.08 17.27
C GLY A 313 -20.90 -24.85 16.01
N PHE A 314 -19.85 -25.22 15.29
CA PHE A 314 -19.66 -26.51 14.63
C PHE A 314 -18.16 -26.84 14.70
#